data_AF-A0A2N2R0L1-F1
#
_entry.id   AF-A0A2N2R0L1-F1
#
_cell.length_a   1.000
_cell.length_b   1.000
_cell.length_c   1.000
_cell.angle_alpha   90.00
_cell.angle_beta   90.00
_cell.angle_gamma   90.00
#
_symmetry.space_group_name_H-M   'P 1'
#
loop_
_entity.id
_entity.type
_entity.pdbx_description
1 polymer ?
#
loop_
_entity_poly.entity_id
_entity_poly.type
_entity_poly.pdbx_seq_one_letter_code
_entity_poly.pdbx_strand_id
1 'polypeptide(L)'
;MLISGLDQWGLAYTQAFNLEAIHSLTALLGGLRTRLDARQDTLFQQYFEQINDVESDAIDFKVDLRRGIHLALWHAMAACETTEQVHGIVQPLGSMMVALNTQMPELGWRLLADALANIQISLLSDLAPKSPLAQDGTQQLFASLRHALPAERYQTILAHAGQAVVAWQQASRHSAA
;
A
#
# COMPACT_ATOMS: atom_id res chain seq x y z
N MET A 1 -15.89 3.11 6.42
CA MET A 1 -14.41 3.12 6.52
C MET A 1 -13.85 1.85 7.15
N LEU A 2 -14.16 1.52 8.42
CA LEU A 2 -13.57 0.35 9.12
C LEU A 2 -13.66 -0.97 8.33
N ILE A 3 -14.86 -1.37 7.90
CA ILE A 3 -15.06 -2.63 7.14
C ILE A 3 -14.25 -2.64 5.84
N SER A 4 -14.22 -1.51 5.11
CA SER A 4 -13.42 -1.37 3.88
C SER A 4 -11.92 -1.51 4.15
N GLY A 5 -11.42 -0.93 5.23
CA GLY A 5 -10.01 -1.06 5.61
C GLY A 5 -9.63 -2.49 6.00
N LEU A 6 -10.48 -3.14 6.81
CA LEU A 6 -10.28 -4.54 7.22
C LEU A 6 -10.33 -5.51 6.03
N ASP A 7 -11.28 -5.31 5.12
CA ASP A 7 -11.43 -6.12 3.91
C ASP A 7 -10.20 -6.00 3.00
N GLN A 8 -9.78 -4.77 2.68
CA GLN A 8 -8.60 -4.52 1.84
C GLN A 8 -7.29 -5.01 2.48
N TRP A 9 -7.14 -4.84 3.80
CA TRP A 9 -6.00 -5.37 4.54
C TRP A 9 -5.97 -6.90 4.50
N GLY A 10 -7.12 -7.54 4.72
CA GLY A 10 -7.28 -8.99 4.67
C GLY A 10 -6.93 -9.55 3.30
N LEU A 11 -7.44 -8.93 2.24
CA LEU A 11 -7.14 -9.30 0.86
C LEU A 11 -5.63 -9.20 0.57
N ALA A 12 -4.99 -8.09 0.95
CA ALA A 12 -3.58 -7.87 0.71
C ALA A 12 -2.69 -8.90 1.41
N TYR A 13 -2.97 -9.22 2.68
CA TYR A 13 -2.22 -10.22 3.44
C TYR A 13 -2.47 -11.64 2.93
N THR A 14 -3.72 -11.96 2.59
CA THR A 14 -4.07 -13.27 2.02
C THR A 14 -3.30 -13.50 0.71
N GLN A 15 -3.24 -12.50 -0.16
CA GLN A 15 -2.46 -12.56 -1.40
C GLN A 15 -0.96 -12.63 -1.16
N ALA A 16 -0.41 -11.79 -0.28
CA ALA A 16 1.03 -11.69 -0.06
C ALA A 16 1.65 -12.92 0.62
N PHE A 17 0.88 -13.62 1.46
CA PHE A 17 1.34 -14.79 2.20
C PHE A 17 0.73 -16.11 1.68
N ASN A 18 0.09 -16.07 0.51
CA ASN A 18 -0.56 -17.22 -0.13
C ASN A 18 -1.48 -18.01 0.84
N LEU A 19 -2.29 -17.27 1.59
CA LEU A 19 -3.26 -17.84 2.52
C LEU A 19 -4.55 -18.18 1.76
N GLU A 20 -5.28 -19.19 2.21
CA GLU A 20 -6.63 -19.47 1.69
C GLU A 20 -7.62 -18.42 2.20
N ALA A 21 -7.56 -18.12 3.51
CA ALA A 21 -8.37 -17.09 4.15
C ALA A 21 -7.82 -16.73 5.54
N ILE A 22 -8.17 -15.53 6.01
CA ILE A 22 -8.03 -15.14 7.42
C ILE A 22 -9.39 -15.34 8.10
N HIS A 23 -9.70 -16.57 8.51
CA HIS A 23 -11.03 -16.98 9.01
C HIS A 23 -11.59 -16.07 10.11
N SER A 24 -10.76 -15.64 11.06
CA SER A 24 -11.17 -14.73 12.14
C SER A 24 -11.58 -13.34 11.62
N LEU A 25 -10.92 -12.86 10.56
CA LEU A 25 -11.27 -11.61 9.90
C LEU A 25 -12.60 -11.74 9.14
N THR A 26 -12.79 -12.84 8.39
CA THR A 26 -14.06 -13.11 7.71
C THR A 26 -15.23 -13.17 8.70
N ALA A 27 -15.05 -13.86 9.84
CA ALA A 27 -16.06 -13.93 10.89
C ALA A 27 -16.35 -12.56 11.51
N LEU A 28 -15.31 -11.74 11.77
CA LEU A 28 -15.46 -10.37 12.27
C LEU A 28 -16.25 -9.50 11.28
N LEU A 29 -15.88 -9.52 10.00
CA LEU A 29 -16.56 -8.76 8.95
C LEU A 29 -18.03 -9.17 8.82
N GLY A 30 -18.30 -10.48 8.82
CA GLY A 30 -19.66 -11.01 8.83
C GLY A 30 -20.46 -10.53 10.04
N GLY A 31 -19.88 -10.65 11.24
CA GLY A 31 -20.51 -10.22 12.48
C GLY A 31 -20.80 -8.73 12.53
N LEU A 32 -19.93 -7.87 11.96
CA LEU A 32 -20.19 -6.43 11.85
C LEU A 32 -21.36 -6.13 10.91
N ARG A 33 -21.49 -6.86 9.80
CA ARG A 33 -22.58 -6.67 8.83
C ARG A 33 -23.92 -7.18 9.32
N THR A 34 -23.96 -8.36 9.95
CA THR A 34 -25.23 -8.98 10.43
C THR A 34 -25.93 -8.15 11.52
N ARG A 35 -25.24 -7.20 12.14
CA ARG A 35 -25.83 -6.29 13.14
C ARG A 35 -26.64 -5.13 12.54
N LEU A 36 -26.54 -4.91 11.23
CA LEU A 36 -27.28 -3.85 10.55
C LEU A 36 -28.71 -4.32 10.27
N ASP A 37 -29.68 -3.42 10.46
CA ASP A 37 -31.03 -3.66 9.92
C ASP A 37 -31.04 -3.52 8.39
N ALA A 38 -32.14 -3.91 7.74
CA ALA A 38 -32.25 -3.92 6.28
C ALA A 38 -31.99 -2.55 5.62
N ARG A 39 -32.42 -1.46 6.28
CA ARG A 39 -32.20 -0.10 5.76
C ARG A 39 -30.73 0.29 5.90
N GLN A 40 -30.12 -0.02 7.05
CA GLN A 40 -28.72 0.26 7.32
C GLN A 40 -27.79 -0.55 6.42
N ASP A 41 -28.09 -1.82 6.14
CA ASP A 41 -27.29 -2.64 5.22
C ASP A 41 -27.37 -2.10 3.78
N THR A 42 -28.54 -1.63 3.34
CA THR A 42 -28.69 -1.00 2.03
C THR A 42 -27.84 0.27 1.91
N LEU A 43 -27.90 1.16 2.91
CA LEU A 43 -27.08 2.38 2.94
C LEU A 43 -25.59 2.04 3.04
N PHE A 44 -25.23 1.02 3.83
CA PHE A 44 -23.87 0.54 3.93
C PHE A 44 -23.33 0.12 2.56
N GLN A 45 -24.07 -0.69 1.80
CA GLN A 45 -23.65 -1.14 0.48
C GLN A 45 -23.45 0.03 -0.49
N GLN A 46 -24.39 0.98 -0.50
CA GLN A 46 -24.27 2.18 -1.33
C GLN A 46 -22.99 2.96 -1.04
N TYR A 47 -22.69 3.24 0.24
CA TYR A 47 -21.46 3.95 0.59
C TYR A 47 -20.20 3.12 0.39
N PHE A 48 -20.28 1.80 0.61
CA PHE A 48 -19.15 0.89 0.41
C PHE A 48 -18.73 0.83 -1.07
N GLU A 49 -19.70 0.75 -1.97
CA GLU A 49 -19.50 0.81 -3.43
C GLU A 49 -19.00 2.20 -3.84
N GLN A 50 -19.66 3.27 -3.37
CA GLN A 50 -19.28 4.64 -3.71
C GLN A 50 -17.82 4.97 -3.35
N ILE A 51 -17.35 4.53 -2.18
CA ILE A 51 -15.95 4.73 -1.78
C ILE A 51 -14.99 4.03 -2.74
N ASN A 52 -15.36 2.90 -3.35
CA ASN A 52 -14.50 2.22 -4.31
C ASN A 52 -14.56 2.87 -5.70
N ASP A 53 -15.73 3.27 -6.14
CA ASP A 53 -15.97 3.78 -7.50
C ASP A 53 -15.52 5.23 -7.70
N VAL A 54 -15.66 6.06 -6.67
CA VAL A 54 -15.28 7.48 -6.72
C VAL A 54 -13.90 7.64 -6.09
N GLU A 55 -12.89 7.90 -6.92
CA GLU A 55 -11.50 7.98 -6.47
C GLU A 55 -11.29 8.98 -5.31
N SER A 56 -11.92 10.16 -5.40
CA SER A 56 -11.79 11.24 -4.41
C SER A 56 -12.53 10.97 -3.10
N ASP A 57 -13.50 10.06 -3.09
CA ASP A 57 -14.29 9.79 -1.90
C ASP A 57 -13.40 9.10 -0.85
N ALA A 58 -13.38 9.70 0.35
CA ALA A 58 -12.51 9.30 1.45
C ALA A 58 -11.02 9.19 1.06
N ILE A 59 -10.53 10.09 0.21
CA ILE A 59 -9.16 10.06 -0.31
C ILE A 59 -8.10 9.98 0.79
N ASP A 60 -8.22 10.76 1.88
CA ASP A 60 -7.25 10.73 2.98
C ASP A 60 -7.15 9.35 3.63
N PHE A 61 -8.30 8.68 3.81
CA PHE A 61 -8.33 7.30 4.29
C PHE A 61 -7.68 6.34 3.30
N LYS A 62 -7.95 6.49 2.00
CA LYS A 62 -7.35 5.62 0.98
C LYS A 62 -5.83 5.79 0.95
N VAL A 63 -5.34 7.03 1.07
CA VAL A 63 -3.91 7.33 1.16
C VAL A 63 -3.31 6.63 2.36
N ASP A 64 -3.85 6.84 3.56
CA ASP A 64 -3.33 6.22 4.79
C ASP A 64 -3.40 4.69 4.75
N LEU A 65 -4.50 4.12 4.27
CA LEU A 65 -4.69 2.68 4.15
C LEU A 65 -3.68 2.06 3.17
N ARG A 66 -3.52 2.63 1.98
CA ARG A 66 -2.59 2.11 0.97
C ARG A 66 -1.15 2.26 1.42
N ARG A 67 -0.78 3.39 2.03
CA ARG A 67 0.55 3.58 2.64
C ARG A 67 0.81 2.51 3.69
N GLY A 68 -0.14 2.30 4.61
CA GLY A 68 -0.02 1.31 5.68
C GLY A 68 0.16 -0.12 5.16
N ILE A 69 -0.68 -0.55 4.21
CA ILE A 69 -0.59 -1.89 3.61
C ILE A 69 0.74 -2.06 2.87
N HIS A 70 1.11 -1.13 1.99
CA HIS A 70 2.33 -1.25 1.19
C HIS A 70 3.59 -1.23 2.05
N LEU A 71 3.65 -0.36 3.07
CA LEU A 71 4.79 -0.34 4.00
C LEU A 71 4.87 -1.60 4.83
N ALA A 72 3.75 -2.12 5.34
CA ALA A 72 3.76 -3.34 6.13
C ALA A 72 4.29 -4.54 5.32
N LEU A 73 3.88 -4.67 4.07
CA LEU A 73 4.38 -5.70 3.16
C LEU A 73 5.84 -5.48 2.79
N TRP A 74 6.25 -4.23 2.53
CA TRP A 74 7.65 -3.91 2.29
C TRP A 74 8.53 -4.23 3.51
N HIS A 75 8.09 -3.92 4.73
CA HIS A 75 8.78 -4.29 5.96
C HIS A 75 8.86 -5.81 6.15
N ALA A 76 7.77 -6.54 5.86
CA ALA A 76 7.78 -8.00 5.90
C ALA A 76 8.79 -8.58 4.91
N MET A 77 8.83 -8.06 3.69
CA MET A 77 9.83 -8.40 2.68
C MET A 77 11.26 -8.10 3.14
N ALA A 78 11.49 -6.95 3.76
CA ALA A 78 12.81 -6.57 4.26
C ALA A 78 13.28 -7.45 5.44
N ALA A 79 12.36 -8.14 6.12
CA ALA A 79 12.65 -9.09 7.19
C ALA A 79 12.83 -10.54 6.71
N CYS A 80 12.64 -10.82 5.42
CA CYS A 80 12.84 -12.15 4.85
C CYS A 80 14.32 -12.58 4.90
N GLU A 81 14.55 -13.88 5.01
CA GLU A 81 15.90 -14.47 5.14
C GLU A 81 16.34 -15.20 3.86
N THR A 82 15.43 -15.42 2.92
CA THR A 82 15.69 -16.11 1.66
C THR A 82 15.17 -15.33 0.45
N THR A 83 15.80 -15.54 -0.71
CA THR A 83 15.36 -14.97 -1.99
C THR A 83 13.94 -15.38 -2.36
N GLU A 84 13.55 -16.63 -2.06
CA GLU A 84 12.21 -17.13 -2.32
C GLU A 84 11.15 -16.36 -1.51
N GLN A 85 11.39 -16.15 -0.21
CA GLN A 85 10.50 -15.36 0.64
C GLN A 85 10.42 -13.89 0.18
N VAL A 86 11.53 -13.29 -0.23
CA VAL A 86 11.52 -11.93 -0.80
C VAL A 86 10.65 -11.90 -2.05
N HIS A 87 10.87 -12.81 -2.99
CA HIS A 87 10.12 -12.84 -4.24
C HIS A 87 8.62 -13.06 -4.00
N GLY A 88 8.29 -13.94 -3.06
CA GLY A 88 6.93 -14.21 -2.62
C GLY A 88 6.17 -12.98 -2.11
N ILE A 89 6.86 -11.95 -1.60
CA ILE A 89 6.23 -10.70 -1.15
C ILE A 89 6.38 -9.56 -2.18
N VAL A 90 7.54 -9.43 -2.84
CA VAL A 90 7.79 -8.37 -3.83
C VAL A 90 6.80 -8.44 -4.99
N GLN A 91 6.53 -9.65 -5.50
CA GLN A 91 5.60 -9.84 -6.61
C GLN A 91 4.19 -9.33 -6.26
N PRO A 92 3.49 -9.82 -5.22
CA PRO A 92 2.15 -9.36 -4.88
C PRO A 92 2.12 -7.88 -4.49
N LEU A 93 3.15 -7.38 -3.77
CA LEU A 93 3.27 -5.95 -3.47
C LEU A 93 3.30 -5.10 -4.75
N GLY A 94 4.17 -5.44 -5.70
CA GLY A 94 4.27 -4.76 -6.98
C GLY A 94 2.96 -4.83 -7.79
N SER A 95 2.31 -6.00 -7.81
CA SER A 95 1.02 -6.18 -8.49
C SER A 95 -0.09 -5.32 -7.87
N MET A 96 -0.18 -5.26 -6.54
CA MET A 96 -1.15 -4.39 -5.85
C MET A 96 -0.90 -2.91 -6.15
N MET A 97 0.37 -2.51 -6.19
CA MET A 97 0.78 -1.14 -6.51
C MET A 97 0.41 -0.74 -7.94
N VAL A 98 0.60 -1.64 -8.91
CA VAL A 98 0.17 -1.41 -10.31
C VAL A 98 -1.34 -1.39 -10.41
N ALA A 99 -2.03 -2.36 -9.80
CA ALA A 99 -3.48 -2.45 -9.82
C ALA A 99 -4.15 -1.21 -9.22
N LEU A 100 -3.60 -0.64 -8.14
CA LEU A 100 -4.07 0.61 -7.56
C LEU A 100 -4.05 1.75 -8.59
N ASN A 101 -2.94 1.93 -9.31
CA ASN A 101 -2.83 2.96 -10.34
C ASN A 101 -3.78 2.71 -11.52
N THR A 102 -4.09 1.45 -11.83
CA THR A 102 -5.07 1.09 -12.88
C THR A 102 -6.52 1.34 -12.44
N GLN A 103 -6.86 1.01 -11.20
CA GLN A 103 -8.20 1.19 -10.63
C GLN A 103 -8.51 2.66 -10.33
N MET A 104 -7.47 3.45 -10.06
CA MET A 104 -7.57 4.87 -9.78
C MET A 104 -6.72 5.69 -10.78
N PRO A 105 -7.14 5.79 -12.06
CA PRO A 105 -6.38 6.49 -13.10
C PRO A 105 -6.08 7.98 -12.82
N GLU A 106 -6.92 8.67 -12.05
CA GLU A 106 -6.76 10.10 -11.78
C GLU A 106 -5.85 10.40 -10.57
N LEU A 107 -6.06 9.68 -9.47
CA LEU A 107 -5.47 9.93 -8.15
C LEU A 107 -4.58 8.78 -7.65
N GLY A 108 -4.73 7.55 -8.17
CA GLY A 108 -4.01 6.36 -7.67
C GLY A 108 -2.50 6.51 -7.70
N TRP A 109 -1.97 7.21 -8.69
CA TRP A 109 -0.54 7.51 -8.80
C TRP A 109 -0.01 8.33 -7.60
N ARG A 110 -0.84 9.20 -6.99
CA ARG A 110 -0.46 9.98 -5.80
C ARG A 110 -0.31 9.09 -4.58
N LEU A 111 -1.22 8.12 -4.41
CA LEU A 111 -1.14 7.13 -3.33
C LEU A 111 0.10 6.25 -3.49
N LEU A 112 0.46 5.94 -4.74
CA LEU A 112 1.68 5.23 -5.04
C LEU A 112 2.93 6.04 -4.71
N ALA A 113 2.95 7.32 -5.10
CA ALA A 113 4.04 8.23 -4.80
C ALA A 113 4.23 8.41 -3.29
N ASP A 114 3.14 8.52 -2.52
CA ASP A 114 3.17 8.59 -1.06
C ASP A 114 3.79 7.33 -0.43
N ALA A 115 3.38 6.14 -0.86
CA ALA A 115 3.96 4.88 -0.39
C ALA A 115 5.47 4.79 -0.72
N LEU A 116 5.86 5.12 -1.95
CA LEU A 116 7.27 5.08 -2.38
C LEU A 116 8.13 6.12 -1.63
N ALA A 117 7.59 7.32 -1.36
CA ALA A 117 8.27 8.32 -0.56
C ALA A 117 8.58 7.78 0.84
N ASN A 118 7.62 7.11 1.48
CA ASN A 118 7.82 6.54 2.82
C ASN A 118 8.81 5.37 2.83
N ILE A 119 8.85 4.54 1.77
CA ILE A 119 9.89 3.52 1.60
C ILE A 119 11.27 4.18 1.49
N GLN A 120 11.40 5.21 0.65
CA GLN A 120 12.66 5.96 0.49
C GLN A 120 13.11 6.62 1.80
N ILE A 121 12.19 7.24 2.54
CA ILE A 121 12.49 7.81 3.87
C ILE A 121 12.95 6.71 4.83
N SER A 122 12.27 5.56 4.87
CA SER A 122 12.65 4.45 5.75
C SER A 122 14.06 3.92 5.47
N LEU A 123 14.43 3.84 4.18
CA LEU A 123 15.78 3.46 3.75
C LEU A 123 16.84 4.50 4.17
N LEU A 124 16.49 5.79 4.18
CA LEU A 124 17.39 6.89 4.56
C LEU A 124 17.50 7.10 6.08
N SER A 125 16.49 6.68 6.84
CA SER A 125 16.37 6.96 8.29
C SER A 125 17.02 5.90 9.19
N ASP A 126 17.80 4.97 8.63
CA ASP A 126 18.35 3.79 9.34
C ASP A 126 17.28 2.89 10.01
N LEU A 127 16.00 3.09 9.69
CA LEU A 127 14.87 2.29 10.19
C LEU A 127 14.70 0.98 9.41
N ALA A 128 15.28 0.88 8.22
CA ALA A 128 15.24 -0.30 7.38
C ALA A 128 16.37 -1.29 7.72
N PRO A 129 16.13 -2.61 7.69
CA PRO A 129 17.18 -3.61 7.79
C PRO A 129 18.25 -3.40 6.70
N LYS A 130 19.52 -3.31 7.11
CA LYS A 130 20.68 -3.19 6.19
C LYS A 130 21.11 -4.56 5.65
N SER A 131 20.16 -5.31 5.09
CA SER A 131 20.41 -6.62 4.48
C SER A 131 20.55 -6.49 2.95
N PRO A 132 21.56 -7.12 2.31
CA PRO A 132 21.66 -7.17 0.85
C PRO A 132 20.38 -7.71 0.19
N LEU A 133 19.75 -8.69 0.84
CA LEU A 133 18.53 -9.31 0.36
C LEU A 133 17.34 -8.32 0.36
N ALA A 134 17.23 -7.47 1.39
CA ALA A 134 16.21 -6.42 1.46
C ALA A 134 16.45 -5.30 0.43
N GLN A 135 17.72 -5.00 0.14
CA GLN A 135 18.11 -4.07 -0.92
C GLN A 135 17.72 -4.62 -2.29
N ASP A 136 18.03 -5.87 -2.58
CA ASP A 136 17.69 -6.54 -3.83
C ASP A 136 16.16 -6.59 -4.04
N GLY A 137 15.41 -6.97 -3.01
CA GLY A 137 13.95 -6.97 -3.07
C GLY A 137 13.35 -5.59 -3.31
N THR A 138 13.90 -4.56 -2.68
CA THR A 138 13.49 -3.17 -2.92
C THR A 138 13.83 -2.74 -4.36
N GLN A 139 15.03 -3.03 -4.86
CA GLN A 139 15.40 -2.71 -6.24
C GLN A 139 14.51 -3.44 -7.25
N GLN A 140 14.18 -4.71 -6.99
CA GLN A 140 13.27 -5.49 -7.80
C GLN A 140 11.87 -4.85 -7.83
N LEU A 141 11.34 -4.42 -6.68
CA LEU A 141 10.05 -3.71 -6.63
C LEU A 141 10.04 -2.49 -7.54
N PHE A 142 11.03 -1.59 -7.42
CA PHE A 142 11.11 -0.39 -8.25
C PHE A 142 11.30 -0.72 -9.74
N ALA A 143 12.11 -1.74 -10.06
CA ALA A 143 12.30 -2.20 -11.43
C ALA A 143 11.00 -2.76 -12.04
N SER A 144 10.24 -3.55 -11.29
CA SER A 144 8.94 -4.08 -11.69
C SER A 144 7.92 -2.96 -11.92
N LEU A 145 7.86 -1.95 -11.04
CA LEU A 145 6.99 -0.78 -11.23
C LEU A 145 7.37 0.01 -12.48
N ARG A 146 8.68 0.23 -12.72
CA ARG A 146 9.18 0.89 -13.92
C ARG A 146 8.80 0.14 -15.20
N HIS A 147 8.80 -1.19 -15.17
CA HIS A 147 8.45 -2.01 -16.32
C HIS A 147 6.93 -2.06 -16.58
N ALA A 148 6.13 -2.10 -15.51
CA ALA A 148 4.67 -2.27 -15.61
C ALA A 148 3.91 -0.95 -15.88
N LEU A 149 4.43 0.20 -15.44
CA LEU A 149 3.77 1.49 -15.58
C LEU A 149 4.20 2.22 -16.86
N PRO A 150 3.33 3.06 -17.45
CA PRO A 150 3.74 3.98 -18.50
C PRO A 150 4.91 4.86 -18.04
N ALA A 151 5.90 5.08 -18.90
CA ALA A 151 7.15 5.76 -18.53
C ALA A 151 6.92 7.16 -17.91
N GLU A 152 6.05 7.97 -18.52
CA GLU A 152 5.68 9.30 -18.02
C GLU A 152 4.98 9.24 -16.65
N ARG A 153 4.12 8.23 -16.47
CA ARG A 153 3.43 7.99 -15.20
C ARG A 153 4.43 7.64 -14.10
N TYR A 154 5.35 6.71 -14.37
CA TYR A 154 6.40 6.32 -13.43
C TYR A 154 7.31 7.49 -13.06
N GLN A 155 7.69 8.32 -14.04
CA GLN A 155 8.49 9.53 -13.80
C GLN A 155 7.76 10.54 -12.90
N THR A 156 6.48 10.79 -13.17
CA THR A 156 5.64 11.67 -12.33
C THR A 156 5.56 11.17 -10.88
N ILE A 157 5.35 9.86 -10.70
CA ILE A 157 5.31 9.21 -9.37
C ILE A 157 6.64 9.42 -8.63
N LEU A 158 7.77 9.15 -9.27
CA LEU A 158 9.09 9.32 -8.65
C LEU A 158 9.44 10.78 -8.37
N ALA A 159 9.05 11.70 -9.24
CA ALA A 159 9.28 13.14 -9.02
C ALA A 159 8.53 13.62 -7.78
N HIS A 160 7.27 13.23 -7.62
CA HIS A 160 6.47 13.56 -6.44
C HIS A 160 7.02 12.90 -5.18
N ALA A 161 7.37 11.61 -5.24
CA ALA A 161 7.97 10.91 -4.10
C ALA A 161 9.28 11.57 -3.66
N GLY A 162 10.14 11.93 -4.62
CA GLY A 162 11.41 12.61 -4.37
C GLY A 162 11.24 13.99 -3.72
N GLN A 163 10.23 14.76 -4.11
CA GLN A 163 9.92 16.05 -3.45
C GLN A 163 9.59 15.86 -1.97
N ALA A 164 8.79 14.85 -1.63
CA ALA A 164 8.46 14.53 -0.24
C ALA A 164 9.71 14.11 0.57
N VAL A 165 10.59 13.30 -0.02
CA VAL A 165 11.87 12.90 0.61
C VAL A 165 12.76 14.11 0.88
N VAL A 166 12.88 15.04 -0.09
CA VAL A 166 13.69 16.26 0.09
C VAL A 166 13.11 17.14 1.19
N ALA A 167 11.79 17.34 1.22
CA ALA A 167 11.13 18.11 2.27
C ALA A 167 11.36 17.49 3.66
N TRP A 168 11.27 16.17 3.78
CA TRP A 168 11.58 15.44 5.01
C TRP A 168 13.04 15.60 5.44
N GLN A 169 14.00 15.49 4.52
CA GLN A 169 15.43 15.69 4.82
C GLN A 169 15.71 17.11 5.31
N GLN A 170 15.09 18.11 4.68
CA GLN A 170 15.22 19.51 5.10
C GLN A 170 14.65 19.70 6.50
N ALA A 171 13.45 19.21 6.78
CA ALA A 171 12.84 19.31 8.11
C ALA A 171 13.70 18.62 9.19
N SER A 172 14.21 17.41 8.90
CA SER A 172 15.03 16.64 9.83
C SER A 172 16.35 17.33 10.19
N ARG A 173 16.96 18.05 9.24
CA ARG A 173 18.16 18.87 9.50
C ARG A 173 17.87 20.08 10.39
N HIS A 174 16.71 20.71 10.23
CA HIS A 174 16.31 21.84 11.08
C HIS A 174 15.97 21.41 12.51
N SER A 175 15.48 20.18 12.71
CA SER A 175 15.21 19.64 14.06
C SER A 175 16.46 19.16 14.80
N ALA A 176 17.57 18.94 14.10
CA ALA A 176 18.84 18.52 14.68
C ALA A 176 19.81 19.67 14.99
N ALA A 177 19.44 20.91 14.61
CA ALA A 177 20.19 22.15 14.87
C ALA A 177 19.58 22.90 16.05
#